data_AF-A0A6S7ASX6-F1
#
_entry.id   AF-A0A6S7ASX6-F1
#
_cell.length_a   1.000
_cell.length_b   1.000
_cell.length_c   1.000
_cell.angle_alpha   90.00
_cell.angle_beta   90.00
_cell.angle_gamma   90.00
#
_symmetry.space_group_name_H-M   'P 1'
#
loop_
_entity.id
_entity.type
_entity.pdbx_description
1 polymer ?
#
loop_
_entity_poly.entity_id
_entity_poly.type
_entity_poly.pdbx_seq_one_letter_code
_entity_poly.pdbx_strand_id
1 'polypeptide(L)'
;MTSALIVIDVQRALFETSPPPFEAAQVLARINALAERARVAGAPVVYVQHESPGSELAHGEPGWDLDTRLAPAADLFTGGASR
;
A
#
# COMPACT_ATOMS: atom_id res chain seq x y z
N MET A 1 -13.34 20.22 -7.57
CA MET A 1 -13.01 18.90 -8.16
C MET A 1 -12.97 17.90 -7.03
N THR A 2 -13.51 16.70 -7.24
CA THR A 2 -13.38 15.58 -6.29
C THR A 2 -12.07 14.85 -6.56
N SER A 3 -11.33 14.51 -5.52
CA SER A 3 -10.06 13.79 -5.60
C SER A 3 -10.04 12.61 -4.64
N ALA A 4 -9.23 11.60 -4.94
CA ALA A 4 -8.91 10.47 -4.07
C ALA A 4 -7.41 10.16 -4.16
N LEU A 5 -6.84 9.56 -3.11
CA LEU A 5 -5.50 9.00 -3.13
C LEU A 5 -5.57 7.50 -3.37
N ILE A 6 -4.84 7.01 -4.36
CA ILE A 6 -4.70 5.57 -4.63
C ILE A 6 -3.23 5.20 -4.38
N VAL A 7 -3.00 4.24 -3.49
CA VAL A 7 -1.68 3.67 -3.17
C VAL A 7 -1.63 2.27 -3.76
N ILE A 8 -0.64 2.00 -4.61
CA ILE A 8 -0.57 0.78 -5.42
C ILE A 8 0.67 -0.02 -5.03
N ASP A 9 0.47 -1.31 -4.76
CA ASP A 9 1.50 -2.35 -4.61
C ASP A 9 2.61 -2.01 -3.61
N VAL A 10 2.21 -1.41 -2.48
CA VAL A 10 3.11 -1.17 -1.34
C VAL A 10 2.99 -2.35 -0.38
N GLN A 11 3.48 -3.50 -0.85
CA GLN A 11 3.37 -4.80 -0.16
C GLN A 11 4.71 -5.24 0.40
N ARG A 12 4.67 -6.12 1.41
CA ARG A 12 5.86 -6.59 2.14
C ARG A 12 6.86 -7.29 1.23
N ALA A 13 6.41 -8.17 0.34
CA ALA A 13 7.29 -8.85 -0.62
C ALA A 13 8.03 -7.88 -1.57
N LEU A 14 7.54 -6.64 -1.71
CA LEU A 14 8.12 -5.63 -2.59
C LEU A 14 9.04 -4.64 -1.84
N PHE A 15 8.76 -4.35 -0.57
CA PHE A 15 9.44 -3.30 0.20
C PHE A 15 10.28 -3.79 1.39
N GLU A 16 9.98 -4.96 1.95
CA GLU A 16 10.74 -5.61 3.03
C GLU A 16 11.83 -6.55 2.45
N THR A 17 12.51 -6.10 1.40
CA THR A 17 13.56 -6.85 0.68
C THR A 17 14.98 -6.40 1.09
N SER A 18 15.98 -7.20 0.71
CA SER A 18 17.40 -6.89 0.92
C SER A 18 18.20 -7.05 -0.39
N PRO A 19 18.69 -5.95 -1.00
CA PRO A 19 18.52 -4.56 -0.55
C PRO A 19 17.07 -4.08 -0.74
N PRO A 20 16.61 -3.09 0.05
CA PRO A 20 15.29 -2.51 -0.15
C PRO A 20 15.23 -1.74 -1.48
N PRO A 21 14.02 -1.46 -1.99
CA PRO A 21 13.86 -0.56 -3.13
C PRO A 21 14.49 0.81 -2.87
N PHE A 22 14.89 1.49 -3.93
CA PHE A 22 15.46 2.82 -3.85
C PHE A 22 14.52 3.76 -3.07
N GLU A 23 15.09 4.45 -2.07
CA GLU A 23 14.36 5.37 -1.18
C GLU A 23 13.13 4.78 -0.47
N ALA A 24 13.04 3.45 -0.27
CA ALA A 24 11.85 2.80 0.32
C ALA A 24 11.29 3.54 1.55
N ALA A 25 12.16 3.89 2.51
CA ALA A 25 11.75 4.63 3.70
C ALA A 25 11.18 6.03 3.41
N GLN A 26 11.75 6.78 2.45
CA GLN A 26 11.29 8.12 2.10
C GLN A 26 10.00 8.08 1.27
N VAL A 27 9.84 7.07 0.42
CA VAL A 27 8.59 6.82 -0.30
C VAL A 27 7.46 6.52 0.68
N LEU A 28 7.67 5.60 1.62
CA LEU A 28 6.68 5.25 2.65
C LEU A 28 6.30 6.46 3.52
N ALA A 29 7.27 7.28 3.93
CA ALA A 29 7.00 8.51 4.67
C ALA A 29 6.12 9.49 3.89
N ARG A 30 6.39 9.68 2.58
CA ARG A 30 5.57 10.52 1.70
C ARG A 30 4.16 9.98 1.52
N ILE A 31 4.00 8.67 1.39
CA ILE A 31 2.69 8.01 1.26
C ILE A 31 1.85 8.23 2.51
N ASN A 32 2.40 7.98 3.70
CA ASN A 32 1.68 8.19 4.97
C ASN A 32 1.26 9.65 5.13
N ALA A 33 2.15 10.60 4.82
CA ALA A 33 1.82 12.03 4.89
C ALA A 33 0.74 12.44 3.86
N LEU A 34 0.73 11.86 2.66
CA LEU A 34 -0.30 12.09 1.64
C LEU A 34 -1.64 11.50 2.06
N ALA A 35 -1.66 10.28 2.59
CA ALA A 35 -2.85 9.61 3.07
C ALA A 35 -3.51 10.41 4.19
N GLU A 36 -2.72 10.94 5.13
CA GLU A 36 -3.24 11.80 6.19
C GLU A 36 -3.86 13.08 5.64
N ARG A 37 -3.18 13.78 4.72
CA ARG A 37 -3.75 15.00 4.10
C ARG A 37 -5.02 14.72 3.31
N ALA A 38 -5.11 13.58 2.63
CA ALA A 38 -6.31 13.16 1.92
C ALA A 38 -7.48 12.96 2.89
N ARG A 39 -7.28 12.23 3.99
CA ARG A 39 -8.30 12.01 5.02
C ARG A 39 -8.77 13.31 5.66
N VAL A 40 -7.84 14.20 6.04
CA VAL A 40 -8.17 15.53 6.59
C VAL A 40 -9.00 16.36 5.62
N ALA A 41 -8.76 16.22 4.31
CA ALA A 41 -9.53 16.90 3.27
C ALA A 41 -10.86 16.20 2.92
N GLY A 42 -11.20 15.09 3.58
CA GLY A 42 -12.37 14.26 3.24
C GLY A 42 -12.25 13.51 1.91
N ALA A 43 -11.03 13.39 1.37
CA ALA A 43 -10.75 12.64 0.15
C ALA A 43 -10.52 11.15 0.49
N PRO A 44 -11.14 10.20 -0.23
CA PRO A 44 -10.93 8.78 -0.01
C PRO A 44 -9.46 8.37 -0.20
N VAL A 45 -9.01 7.38 0.59
CA VAL A 45 -7.71 6.73 0.44
C VAL A 45 -7.95 5.24 0.16
N VAL A 46 -7.46 4.76 -0.98
CA VAL A 46 -7.64 3.37 -1.44
C VAL A 46 -6.28 2.70 -1.58
N TYR A 47 -6.15 1.48 -1.08
CA TYR A 47 -4.95 0.66 -1.24
C TYR A 47 -5.27 -0.50 -2.18
N VAL A 48 -4.46 -0.63 -3.23
CA VAL A 48 -4.57 -1.71 -4.21
C VAL A 48 -3.36 -2.61 -4.03
N GLN A 49 -3.62 -3.92 -3.93
CA GLN A 49 -2.60 -4.95 -3.74
C GLN A 49 -2.59 -5.87 -4.96
N HIS A 50 -1.40 -6.16 -5.48
CA HIS A 50 -1.25 -7.20 -6.49
C HIS A 50 -1.38 -8.58 -5.85
N GLU A 51 -2.14 -9.46 -6.50
CA GLU A 51 -2.27 -10.86 -6.10
C GLU A 51 -1.72 -11.77 -7.20
N SER A 52 -0.83 -12.67 -6.81
CA SER A 52 -0.25 -13.68 -7.70
C SER A 52 -0.23 -15.06 -7.02
N PRO A 53 -1.18 -15.94 -7.35
CA PRO A 53 -1.26 -17.28 -6.77
C PRO A 53 0.02 -18.10 -6.95
N GLY A 54 0.43 -18.83 -5.91
CA GLY A 54 1.64 -19.66 -5.92
C GLY A 54 2.96 -18.88 -5.80
N SER A 55 2.91 -17.62 -5.38
CA SER A 55 4.07 -16.78 -5.10
C SER A 55 4.00 -16.16 -3.70
N GLU A 56 5.03 -15.40 -3.30
CA GLU A 56 5.00 -14.60 -2.06
C GLU A 56 3.89 -13.53 -2.05
N LEU A 57 3.30 -13.22 -3.21
CA LEU A 57 2.16 -12.32 -3.37
C LEU A 57 0.81 -13.07 -3.47
N ALA A 58 0.75 -14.34 -3.08
CA ALA A 58 -0.54 -15.03 -3.01
C ALA A 58 -1.38 -14.51 -1.82
N HIS A 59 -2.69 -14.37 -2.00
CA HIS A 59 -3.56 -13.86 -0.94
C HIS A 59 -3.46 -14.74 0.32
N GLY A 60 -3.26 -14.10 1.48
CA GLY A 60 -3.04 -14.76 2.76
C GLY A 60 -1.58 -15.09 3.07
N GLU A 61 -0.66 -14.94 2.11
CA GLU A 61 0.78 -14.99 2.39
C GLU A 61 1.26 -13.68 3.03
N PRO A 62 2.27 -13.73 3.92
CA PRO A 62 2.81 -12.52 4.55
C PRO A 62 3.33 -11.50 3.54
N GLY A 63 3.83 -11.96 2.38
CA GLY A 63 4.34 -11.08 1.34
C GLY A 63 3.25 -10.27 0.63
N TRP A 64 2.00 -10.76 0.64
CA TRP A 64 0.85 -10.09 0.06
C TRP A 64 0.35 -8.90 0.90
N ASP A 65 0.53 -8.94 2.21
CA ASP A 65 0.14 -7.83 3.10
C ASP A 65 0.82 -6.51 2.71
N LEU A 66 0.20 -5.39 3.09
CA LEU A 66 0.82 -4.07 2.96
C LEU A 66 2.11 -3.99 3.78
N ASP A 67 3.07 -3.18 3.31
CA ASP A 67 4.29 -2.90 4.05
C ASP A 67 3.97 -2.44 5.49
N THR A 68 4.63 -3.03 6.48
CA THR A 68 4.33 -2.80 7.90
C THR A 68 4.57 -1.37 8.37
N ARG A 69 5.28 -0.55 7.57
CA ARG A 69 5.54 0.87 7.84
C ARG A 69 4.44 1.78 7.29
N LEU A 70 3.46 1.25 6.56
CA LEU A 70 2.24 2.00 6.22
C LEU A 70 1.33 2.14 7.44
N ALA A 71 0.63 3.27 7.52
CA ALA A 71 -0.38 3.53 8.53
C ALA A 71 -1.78 3.68 7.88
N PRO A 72 -2.37 2.57 7.38
CA PRO A 72 -3.75 2.59 6.92
C PRO A 72 -4.70 2.85 8.10
N ALA A 73 -5.73 3.67 7.89
CA ALA A 73 -6.78 3.92 8.87
C ALA A 73 -7.94 2.92 8.69
N ALA A 74 -8.89 2.91 9.62
CA ALA A 74 -10.00 1.95 9.64
C ALA A 74 -10.99 2.09 8.46
N ASP A 75 -10.89 3.16 7.68
CA ASP A 75 -11.66 3.42 6.44
C ASP A 75 -11.04 2.76 5.20
N LEU A 76 -10.20 1.74 5.41
CA LEU A 76 -9.44 1.03 4.41
C LEU A 76 -10.34 0.27 3.43
N PHE A 77 -10.25 0.62 2.14
CA PHE A 77 -10.67 -0.25 1.05
C PHE A 77 -9.43 -0.94 0.47
N THR A 78 -9.32 -2.26 0.70
CA THR A 78 -8.35 -3.13 0.02
C THR A 78 -9.02 -3.85 -1.14
N GLY A 79 -8.41 -3.83 -2.31
CA GLY A 79 -8.83 -4.63 -3.46
C GLY A 79 -7.63 -5.37 -4.07
N GLY A 80 -7.79 -6.67 -4.29
CA GLY A 80 -6.81 -7.48 -5.02
C GLY A 80 -6.92 -7.24 -6.53
N ALA A 81 -5.80 -6.91 -7.18
CA ALA A 81 -5.68 -6.89 -8.63
C ALA A 81 -5.02 -8.19 -9.10
N SER A 82 -5.85 -9.16 -9.50
CA SER A 82 -5.41 -10.42 -10.11
C SER A 82 -5.12 -10.23 -11.61
N ARG A 83 -4.22 -11.05 -12.16
CA ARG A 83 -4.15 -11.26 -13.63
C ARG A 83 -5.25 -12.17 -14.12
#